data_AF-A0ABD3PLX2-F1
#
_entry.id   AF-A0ABD3PLX2-F1
#
_cell.length_a   1.000
_cell.length_b   1.000
_cell.length_c   1.000
_cell.angle_alpha   90.00
_cell.angle_beta   90.00
_cell.angle_gamma   90.00
#
_symmetry.space_group_name_H-M   'P 1'
#
loop_
_entity.id
_entity.type
_entity.pdbx_description
1 polymer ?
#
loop_
_entity_poly.entity_id
_entity_poly.type
_entity_poly.pdbx_seq_one_letter_code
_entity_poly.pdbx_strand_id
1 'polypeptide(L)'
;MSTLILEPFAMNSLLLDRLDGGSSSKLSDSEDSIWRSRSSSSDYNSLPEVPSFSPVERTRAVVDCSDPREVVARVARCLQKLSIVANFDSERAYFFAETVDRAKFYIRLYKCDGARISVEVQRLDGHHAVSLVEYARAIVAAARGGEVDEGMLLAKKSSSLNYIPAYTDDVVCAEYLTHTAELLRSHRSDAVLLGVESLLLLTDRDRSQVSPHAAEAVLRGRGNTVIKDFIHKCLRGPPAASSDGEDDFDRRQGEIMRNFALAVLGNSLQTASDVKCPMLSSLVRSDEWMERSSGLVDVLLRELSEARDRCHGAYHAARCLNVLLDSSPAMKRTLIERELIGMMKKSRAVGRKRHSLLAKECDAALALMADV
;
A
#
# COMPACT_ATOMS: atom_id res chain seq x y z
N MET A 1 31.97 -7.14 -37.33
CA MET A 1 31.31 -6.32 -36.29
C MET A 1 29.85 -6.67 -36.33
N SER A 2 29.42 -7.61 -35.47
CA SER A 2 28.08 -8.17 -35.49
C SER A 2 27.22 -7.44 -34.46
N THR A 3 26.29 -6.64 -34.95
CA THR A 3 25.34 -5.88 -34.15
C THR A 3 24.29 -6.84 -33.61
N LEU A 4 24.34 -7.13 -32.30
CA LEU A 4 23.29 -7.87 -31.60
C LEU A 4 22.10 -6.93 -31.39
N ILE A 5 21.07 -7.12 -32.20
CA ILE A 5 19.75 -6.51 -32.00
C ILE A 5 19.05 -7.32 -30.91
N LEU A 6 18.90 -6.73 -29.72
CA LEU A 6 18.03 -7.25 -28.67
C LEU A 6 16.59 -6.98 -29.07
N GLU A 7 15.88 -8.01 -29.50
CA GLU A 7 14.43 -7.92 -29.70
C GLU A 7 13.70 -7.78 -28.36
N PRO A 8 12.63 -6.96 -28.30
CA PRO A 8 11.80 -6.84 -27.11
C PRO A 8 11.02 -8.14 -26.89
N PHE A 9 11.17 -8.71 -25.67
CA PHE A 9 10.38 -9.82 -25.18
C PHE A 9 8.89 -9.46 -25.21
N ALA A 10 8.16 -9.99 -26.19
CA ALA A 10 6.71 -10.05 -26.15
C ALA A 10 6.30 -11.03 -25.02
N MET A 11 5.79 -10.51 -23.91
CA MET A 11 5.12 -11.35 -22.92
C MET A 11 3.84 -11.93 -23.54
N ASN A 12 3.77 -13.26 -23.62
CA ASN A 12 2.56 -13.98 -23.97
C ASN A 12 1.41 -13.60 -23.02
N SER A 13 0.47 -12.77 -23.50
CA SER A 13 -0.75 -12.40 -22.75
C SER A 13 -1.82 -13.50 -22.73
N LEU A 14 -1.55 -14.67 -23.34
CA LEU A 14 -2.50 -15.78 -23.51
C LEU A 14 -2.76 -16.64 -22.26
N LEU A 15 -2.20 -16.27 -21.10
CA LEU A 15 -2.44 -16.94 -19.82
C LEU A 15 -3.22 -16.10 -18.79
N LEU A 16 -3.60 -14.87 -19.14
CA LEU A 16 -4.39 -13.99 -18.27
C LEU A 16 -5.91 -14.14 -18.46
N ASP A 17 -6.39 -14.63 -19.60
CA ASP A 17 -7.83 -14.76 -19.90
C ASP A 17 -8.55 -15.94 -19.20
N ARG A 18 -7.89 -16.66 -18.28
CA ARG A 18 -8.48 -17.80 -17.54
C ARG A 18 -8.47 -17.66 -16.03
N LEU A 19 -8.21 -16.46 -15.50
CA LEU A 19 -8.16 -16.21 -14.05
C LEU A 19 -9.19 -15.20 -13.52
N ASP A 20 -10.21 -14.86 -14.31
CA ASP A 20 -11.30 -13.98 -13.86
C ASP A 20 -12.57 -14.72 -13.44
N GLY A 21 -13.19 -14.24 -12.35
CA GLY A 21 -14.59 -14.52 -12.03
C GLY A 21 -14.91 -15.04 -10.63
N GLY A 22 -13.95 -15.15 -9.72
CA GLY A 22 -14.23 -15.49 -8.32
C GLY A 22 -14.78 -14.29 -7.55
N SER A 23 -16.10 -14.09 -7.56
CA SER A 23 -16.78 -13.06 -6.75
C SER A 23 -16.32 -13.12 -5.29
N SER A 24 -15.55 -12.12 -4.87
CA SER A 24 -15.10 -11.89 -3.50
C SER A 24 -16.25 -11.40 -2.62
N SER A 25 -17.26 -12.24 -2.36
CA SER A 25 -18.37 -11.90 -1.48
C SER A 25 -18.86 -13.11 -0.69
N LYS A 26 -18.11 -13.41 0.39
CA LYS A 26 -18.52 -13.98 1.70
C LYS A 26 -17.31 -14.64 2.39
N LEU A 27 -16.32 -13.83 2.74
CA LEU A 27 -15.24 -14.23 3.65
C LEU A 27 -15.73 -14.10 5.09
N SER A 28 -16.39 -15.15 5.58
CA SER A 28 -16.79 -15.30 6.99
C SER A 28 -15.59 -15.16 7.95
N ASP A 29 -15.84 -14.80 9.21
CA ASP A 29 -14.88 -14.52 10.29
C ASP A 29 -14.01 -15.72 10.76
N SER A 30 -13.82 -16.73 9.90
CA SER A 30 -13.11 -17.98 10.17
C SER A 30 -11.69 -18.01 9.53
N GLU A 31 -11.00 -16.88 9.39
CA GLU A 31 -9.67 -16.87 8.76
C GLU A 31 -8.51 -17.24 9.71
N ASP A 32 -8.67 -17.08 11.03
CA ASP A 32 -7.78 -17.74 12.00
C ASP A 32 -7.85 -19.27 11.91
N SER A 33 -8.92 -19.75 11.27
CA SER A 33 -9.23 -21.15 10.98
C SER A 33 -8.81 -21.58 9.56
N ILE A 34 -8.45 -20.67 8.63
CA ILE A 34 -7.94 -21.09 7.31
C ILE A 34 -6.56 -21.76 7.46
N TRP A 35 -5.72 -21.26 8.37
CA TRP A 35 -4.42 -21.88 8.67
C TRP A 35 -4.51 -23.08 9.62
N ARG A 36 -5.53 -23.13 10.50
CA ARG A 36 -5.64 -24.11 11.59
C ARG A 36 -6.74 -25.16 11.44
N SER A 37 -7.71 -25.02 10.54
CA SER A 37 -8.92 -25.85 10.55
C SER A 37 -9.15 -26.68 9.28
N ARG A 38 -8.28 -26.57 8.25
CA ARG A 38 -8.20 -27.58 7.18
C ARG A 38 -7.05 -28.58 7.39
N SER A 39 -6.37 -28.50 8.54
CA SER A 39 -5.13 -29.21 8.86
C SER A 39 -5.37 -30.59 9.46
N SER A 40 -5.87 -31.52 8.65
CA SER A 40 -5.57 -32.94 8.86
C SER A 40 -4.70 -33.57 7.77
N SER A 41 -4.52 -32.96 6.59
CA SER A 41 -3.60 -33.49 5.56
C SER A 41 -3.26 -32.45 4.47
N SER A 42 -2.59 -31.35 4.83
CA SER A 42 -1.69 -30.72 3.85
C SER A 42 -0.34 -31.40 4.02
N ASP A 43 -0.20 -32.55 3.35
CA ASP A 43 1.05 -33.31 3.25
C ASP A 43 1.95 -32.67 2.20
N TYR A 44 3.26 -32.86 2.30
CA TYR A 44 4.25 -32.47 1.28
C TYR A 44 3.82 -32.82 -0.16
N ASN A 45 3.09 -33.93 -0.30
CA ASN A 45 2.57 -34.42 -1.58
C ASN A 45 1.50 -33.52 -2.22
N SER A 46 0.93 -32.55 -1.50
CA SER A 46 -0.05 -31.61 -2.04
C SER A 46 0.58 -30.45 -2.81
N LEU A 47 1.91 -30.26 -2.73
CA LEU A 47 2.59 -29.23 -3.51
C LEU A 47 2.70 -29.64 -4.99
N PRO A 48 2.51 -28.68 -5.93
CA PRO A 48 2.73 -28.94 -7.35
C PRO A 48 4.22 -29.20 -7.64
N GLU A 49 4.49 -30.01 -8.65
CA GLU A 49 5.84 -30.18 -9.20
C GLU A 49 6.24 -28.95 -10.00
N VAL A 50 7.55 -28.71 -10.09
CA VAL A 50 8.08 -27.66 -10.98
C VAL A 50 7.73 -28.04 -12.42
N PRO A 51 7.03 -27.19 -13.19
CA PRO A 51 6.71 -27.52 -14.57
C PRO A 51 7.99 -27.68 -15.40
N SER A 52 8.08 -28.76 -16.18
CA SER A 52 9.29 -29.14 -16.93
C SER A 52 9.79 -28.09 -17.92
N PHE A 53 8.92 -27.18 -18.36
CA PHE A 53 9.21 -26.14 -19.35
C PHE A 53 9.07 -24.71 -18.80
N SER A 54 8.98 -24.54 -17.48
CA SER A 54 8.94 -23.19 -16.89
C SER A 54 10.34 -22.58 -16.88
N PRO A 55 10.55 -21.37 -17.44
CA PRO A 55 11.81 -20.66 -17.25
C PRO A 55 12.04 -20.47 -15.75
N VAL A 56 13.27 -20.71 -15.32
CA VAL A 56 13.63 -20.56 -13.91
C VAL A 56 13.90 -19.09 -13.61
N GLU A 57 13.10 -18.50 -12.73
CA GLU A 57 13.34 -17.13 -12.28
C GLU A 57 14.61 -17.00 -11.46
N ARG A 58 15.28 -15.86 -11.59
CA ARG A 58 16.50 -15.53 -10.82
C ARG A 58 16.23 -15.42 -9.32
N THR A 59 14.98 -15.22 -8.93
CA THR A 59 14.50 -15.14 -7.55
C THR A 59 14.20 -16.52 -6.95
N ARG A 60 14.45 -17.62 -7.68
CA ARG A 60 14.24 -18.97 -7.18
C ARG A 60 15.23 -19.33 -6.08
N ALA A 61 14.73 -19.99 -5.05
CA ALA A 61 15.54 -20.65 -4.05
C ALA A 61 14.97 -22.02 -3.68
N VAL A 62 15.86 -22.97 -3.44
CA VAL A 62 15.52 -24.27 -2.86
C VAL A 62 15.76 -24.20 -1.36
N VAL A 63 14.82 -24.73 -0.59
CA VAL A 63 14.83 -24.80 0.87
C VAL A 63 14.81 -26.27 1.28
N ASP A 64 15.75 -26.65 2.13
CA ASP A 64 15.76 -27.96 2.77
C ASP A 64 14.76 -27.95 3.94
N CYS A 65 13.52 -28.35 3.65
CA CYS A 65 12.44 -28.40 4.62
C CYS A 65 11.41 -29.44 4.18
N SER A 66 11.08 -30.35 5.10
CA SER A 66 10.11 -31.42 4.84
C SER A 66 8.65 -30.98 4.98
N ASP A 67 8.38 -29.88 5.71
CA ASP A 67 7.02 -29.38 5.94
C ASP A 67 6.77 -28.05 5.19
N PRO A 68 5.95 -28.05 4.13
CA PRO A 68 5.55 -26.83 3.43
C PRO A 68 4.91 -25.77 4.33
N ARG A 69 4.23 -26.17 5.39
CA ARG A 69 3.55 -25.24 6.30
C ARG A 69 4.55 -24.34 7.01
N GLU A 70 5.74 -24.87 7.31
CA GLU A 70 6.80 -24.10 7.92
C GLU A 70 7.32 -23.01 6.97
N VAL A 71 7.57 -23.36 5.70
CA VAL A 71 7.99 -22.41 4.67
C VAL A 71 6.94 -21.32 4.46
N VAL A 72 5.67 -21.72 4.33
CA VAL A 72 4.53 -20.80 4.21
C VAL A 72 4.44 -19.86 5.41
N ALA A 73 4.57 -20.37 6.63
CA ALA A 73 4.52 -19.55 7.84
C ALA A 73 5.68 -18.54 7.93
N ARG A 74 6.90 -18.95 7.54
CA ARG A 74 8.07 -18.06 7.48
C ARG A 74 7.87 -16.95 6.45
N VAL A 75 7.38 -17.29 5.25
CA VAL A 75 7.09 -16.32 4.18
C VAL A 75 5.97 -15.37 4.61
N ALA A 76 4.87 -15.86 5.17
CA ALA A 76 3.77 -15.02 5.64
C ALA A 76 4.21 -14.02 6.72
N ARG A 77 5.04 -14.46 7.67
CA ARG A 77 5.64 -13.59 8.70
C ARG A 77 6.54 -12.53 8.07
N CYS A 78 7.32 -12.89 7.04
CA CYS A 78 8.14 -11.94 6.30
C CYS A 78 7.30 -10.87 5.62
N LEU A 79 6.26 -11.26 4.89
CA LEU A 79 5.35 -10.34 4.22
C LEU A 79 4.66 -9.39 5.21
N GLN A 80 4.18 -9.92 6.34
CA GLN A 80 3.59 -9.14 7.41
C GLN A 80 4.58 -8.11 7.97
N LYS A 81 5.82 -8.53 8.29
CA LYS A 81 6.88 -7.63 8.76
C LYS A 81 7.21 -6.54 7.74
N LEU A 82 7.22 -6.88 6.46
CA LEU A 82 7.46 -5.97 5.34
C LEU A 82 6.24 -5.10 4.99
N SER A 83 5.11 -5.26 5.68
CA SER A 83 3.85 -4.57 5.36
C SER A 83 3.40 -4.79 3.92
N ILE A 84 3.53 -6.04 3.46
CA ILE A 84 3.05 -6.51 2.18
C ILE A 84 1.77 -7.30 2.44
N VAL A 85 0.67 -6.83 1.86
CA VAL A 85 -0.62 -7.53 1.96
C VAL A 85 -0.52 -8.78 1.10
N ALA A 86 -0.83 -9.93 1.68
CA ALA A 86 -0.75 -11.18 0.97
C ALA A 86 -1.94 -12.10 1.27
N ASN A 87 -2.33 -12.86 0.26
CA ASN A 87 -3.33 -13.92 0.32
C ASN A 87 -2.69 -15.21 -0.19
N PHE A 88 -2.78 -16.28 0.59
CA PHE A 88 -2.25 -17.58 0.20
C PHE A 88 -3.36 -18.46 -0.35
N ASP A 89 -3.14 -19.00 -1.54
CA ASP A 89 -3.96 -20.03 -2.14
C ASP A 89 -3.35 -21.40 -1.79
N SER A 90 -4.02 -22.14 -0.92
CA SER A 90 -3.57 -23.47 -0.49
C SER A 90 -3.73 -24.55 -1.56
N GLU A 91 -4.66 -24.37 -2.50
CA GLU A 91 -4.91 -25.34 -3.58
C GLU A 91 -3.80 -25.26 -4.64
N ARG A 92 -3.34 -24.04 -4.93
CA ARG A 92 -2.30 -23.77 -5.92
C ARG A 92 -0.92 -23.52 -5.31
N ALA A 93 -0.82 -23.52 -3.99
CA ALA A 93 0.40 -23.31 -3.21
C ALA A 93 1.19 -22.03 -3.58
N TYR A 94 0.50 -20.89 -3.63
CA TYR A 94 1.16 -19.60 -3.85
C TYR A 94 0.59 -18.47 -3.02
N PHE A 95 1.39 -17.43 -2.79
CA PHE A 95 0.92 -16.14 -2.29
C PHE A 95 0.70 -15.17 -3.45
N PHE A 96 -0.44 -14.49 -3.47
CA PHE A 96 -0.60 -13.23 -4.17
C PHE A 96 -0.27 -12.10 -3.20
N ALA A 97 0.70 -11.26 -3.56
CA ALA A 97 1.23 -10.23 -2.68
C ALA A 97 1.18 -8.85 -3.35
N GLU A 98 0.80 -7.82 -2.58
CA GLU A 98 0.72 -6.43 -3.00
C GLU A 98 1.38 -5.51 -1.96
N THR A 99 2.34 -4.72 -2.41
CA THR A 99 3.10 -3.79 -1.57
C THR A 99 2.37 -2.45 -1.41
N VAL A 100 2.83 -1.60 -0.48
CA VAL A 100 2.27 -0.24 -0.28
C VAL A 100 2.40 0.60 -1.56
N ASP A 101 3.51 0.43 -2.30
CA ASP A 101 3.79 1.02 -3.62
C ASP A 101 3.15 0.25 -4.79
N ARG A 102 2.14 -0.58 -4.52
CA ARG A 102 1.29 -1.27 -5.51
C ARG A 102 2.02 -2.23 -6.45
N ALA A 103 3.25 -2.64 -6.12
CA ALA A 103 3.90 -3.73 -6.82
C ALA A 103 3.20 -5.04 -6.48
N LYS A 104 2.80 -5.78 -7.52
CA LYS A 104 2.09 -7.07 -7.40
C LYS A 104 2.99 -8.18 -7.86
N PHE A 105 3.01 -9.28 -7.12
CA PHE A 105 3.80 -10.45 -7.46
C PHE A 105 3.24 -11.73 -6.84
N TYR A 106 3.60 -12.86 -7.42
CA TYR A 106 3.35 -14.18 -6.88
C TYR A 106 4.56 -14.70 -6.12
N ILE A 107 4.33 -15.45 -5.06
CA ILE A 107 5.34 -16.30 -4.42
C ILE A 107 4.86 -17.73 -4.53
N ARG A 108 5.44 -18.52 -5.43
CA ARG A 108 5.02 -19.89 -5.69
C ARG A 108 5.89 -20.90 -4.94
N LEU A 109 5.27 -21.94 -4.43
CA LEU A 109 5.93 -23.06 -3.80
C LEU A 109 5.76 -24.31 -4.67
N TYR A 110 6.85 -25.01 -4.92
CA TYR A 110 6.86 -26.27 -5.65
C TYR A 110 7.61 -27.33 -4.85
N LYS A 111 7.15 -28.59 -4.93
CA LYS A 111 7.97 -29.71 -4.44
C LYS A 111 9.11 -30.00 -5.42
N CYS A 112 10.26 -30.37 -4.89
CA CYS A 112 11.44 -30.80 -5.62
C CYS A 112 11.87 -32.19 -5.16
N ASP A 113 12.87 -32.77 -5.82
CA ASP A 113 13.41 -34.07 -5.44
C ASP A 113 14.02 -34.03 -4.04
N GLY A 114 13.64 -35.01 -3.21
CA GLY A 114 14.24 -35.25 -1.89
C GLY A 114 13.84 -34.23 -0.82
N ALA A 115 12.57 -34.19 -0.43
CA ALA A 115 12.04 -33.36 0.68
C ALA A 115 12.53 -31.90 0.66
N ARG A 116 12.56 -31.31 -0.55
CA ARG A 116 13.02 -29.95 -0.81
C ARG A 116 11.91 -29.14 -1.44
N ILE A 117 11.79 -27.89 -1.03
CA ILE A 117 10.75 -26.99 -1.52
C ILE A 117 11.41 -25.85 -2.28
N SER A 118 10.98 -25.64 -3.53
CA SER A 118 11.39 -24.47 -4.31
C SER A 118 10.43 -23.33 -4.06
N VAL A 119 10.97 -22.17 -3.71
CA VAL A 119 10.25 -20.91 -3.54
C VAL A 119 10.67 -19.95 -4.65
N GLU A 120 9.71 -19.35 -5.33
CA GLU A 120 9.95 -18.49 -6.48
C GLU A 120 9.10 -17.22 -6.42
N VAL A 121 9.71 -16.06 -6.66
CA VAL A 121 9.02 -14.76 -6.64
C VAL A 121 8.88 -14.22 -8.05
N GLN A 122 7.65 -14.14 -8.56
CA GLN A 122 7.33 -13.74 -9.94
C GLN A 122 6.62 -12.40 -9.96
N ARG A 123 7.21 -11.39 -10.61
CA ARG A 123 6.57 -10.09 -10.79
C ARG A 123 5.30 -10.25 -11.64
N LEU A 124 4.22 -9.60 -11.24
CA LEU A 124 3.02 -9.46 -12.04
C LEU A 124 2.91 -8.04 -12.61
N ASP A 125 3.06 -7.03 -11.75
CA ASP A 125 2.80 -5.63 -12.12
C ASP A 125 3.52 -4.63 -11.17
N GLY A 126 3.54 -3.35 -11.53
CA GLY A 126 4.03 -2.21 -10.74
C GLY A 126 5.40 -1.71 -11.20
N HIS A 127 5.73 -0.44 -10.97
CA HIS A 127 6.88 0.24 -11.60
C HIS A 127 8.24 0.03 -10.88
N HIS A 128 8.23 -0.42 -9.63
CA HIS A 128 9.43 -0.43 -8.78
C HIS A 128 10.23 -1.75 -8.82
N ALA A 129 10.90 -2.00 -9.95
CA ALA A 129 11.72 -3.21 -10.14
C ALA A 129 12.82 -3.37 -9.07
N VAL A 130 13.46 -2.27 -8.65
CA VAL A 130 14.53 -2.29 -7.64
C VAL A 130 13.99 -2.76 -6.29
N SER A 131 12.89 -2.14 -5.83
CA SER A 131 12.16 -2.51 -4.61
C SER A 131 11.78 -4.00 -4.59
N LEU A 132 11.38 -4.54 -5.74
CA LEU A 132 10.97 -5.94 -5.84
C LEU A 132 12.15 -6.90 -5.64
N VAL A 133 13.33 -6.58 -6.15
CA VAL A 133 14.53 -7.43 -5.95
C VAL A 133 14.86 -7.54 -4.46
N GLU A 134 14.74 -6.45 -3.71
CA GLU A 134 14.94 -6.44 -2.26
C GLU A 134 13.89 -7.28 -1.53
N TYR A 135 12.61 -7.11 -1.87
CA TYR A 135 11.54 -7.93 -1.33
C TYR A 135 11.77 -9.42 -1.63
N ALA A 136 12.12 -9.76 -2.87
CA ALA A 136 12.39 -11.13 -3.28
C ALA A 136 13.56 -11.74 -2.48
N ARG A 137 14.64 -10.99 -2.26
CA ARG A 137 15.77 -11.42 -1.42
C ARG A 137 15.32 -11.68 0.03
N ALA A 138 14.55 -10.77 0.62
CA ALA A 138 14.05 -10.93 1.98
C ALA A 138 13.08 -12.12 2.12
N ILE A 139 12.20 -12.34 1.14
CA ILE A 139 11.27 -13.47 1.10
C ILE A 139 12.02 -14.79 0.99
N VAL A 140 12.99 -14.88 0.07
CA VAL A 140 13.83 -16.07 -0.12
C VAL A 140 14.67 -16.37 1.12
N ALA A 141 15.26 -15.34 1.74
CA ALA A 141 16.01 -15.49 2.98
C ALA A 141 15.10 -16.01 4.11
N ALA A 142 13.91 -15.44 4.27
CA ALA A 142 12.93 -15.89 5.25
C ALA A 142 12.48 -17.32 5.02
N ALA A 143 12.24 -17.73 3.76
CA ALA A 143 11.89 -19.10 3.42
C ALA A 143 12.96 -20.10 3.90
N ARG A 144 14.24 -19.73 3.77
CA ARG A 144 15.39 -20.49 4.29
C ARG A 144 15.56 -20.46 5.80
N GLY A 145 14.70 -19.75 6.53
CA GLY A 145 14.78 -19.58 7.99
C GLY A 145 15.61 -18.39 8.45
N GLY A 146 16.03 -17.51 7.54
CA GLY A 146 16.69 -16.25 7.88
C GLY A 146 15.74 -15.26 8.56
N GLU A 147 16.30 -14.38 9.39
CA GLU A 147 15.53 -13.29 9.98
C GLU A 147 15.34 -12.14 8.98
N VAL A 148 14.19 -11.48 9.07
CA VAL A 148 13.86 -10.32 8.24
C VAL A 148 14.36 -9.08 8.94
N ASP A 149 15.29 -8.39 8.31
CA ASP A 149 15.76 -7.07 8.76
C ASP A 149 14.66 -6.02 8.53
N GLU A 150 14.04 -5.54 9.60
CA GLU A 150 13.05 -4.46 9.54
C GLU A 150 13.67 -3.13 9.08
N GLY A 151 15.00 -2.96 9.24
CA GLY A 151 15.74 -1.79 8.78
C GLY A 151 15.70 -1.61 7.25
N MET A 152 15.49 -2.69 6.50
CA MET A 152 15.33 -2.64 5.04
C MET A 152 14.15 -1.75 4.61
N LEU A 153 13.07 -1.71 5.40
CA LEU A 153 11.92 -0.83 5.13
C LEU A 153 12.24 0.64 5.37
N LEU A 154 13.09 0.94 6.35
CA LEU A 154 13.47 2.30 6.70
C LEU A 154 14.48 2.86 5.70
N ALA A 155 15.43 2.02 5.25
CA ALA A 155 16.43 2.39 4.25
C ALA A 155 15.81 2.76 2.89
N LYS A 156 14.62 2.23 2.57
CA LYS A 156 13.88 2.52 1.33
C LYS A 156 13.51 3.98 1.12
N LYS A 157 13.40 4.77 2.19
CA LYS A 157 13.15 6.22 2.07
C LYS A 157 14.28 6.96 1.34
N SER A 158 15.47 6.37 1.26
CA SER A 158 16.68 7.04 0.79
C SER A 158 17.09 6.71 -0.66
N SER A 159 16.26 6.02 -1.46
CA SER A 159 16.68 5.68 -2.83
C SER A 159 16.88 6.96 -3.67
N SER A 160 18.10 7.11 -4.15
CA SER A 160 18.83 8.31 -4.60
C SER A 160 18.37 8.97 -5.90
N LEU A 161 17.23 8.56 -6.47
CA LEU A 161 16.86 8.95 -7.84
C LEU A 161 15.93 10.17 -7.98
N ASN A 162 15.46 10.74 -6.87
CA ASN A 162 14.60 11.92 -6.92
C ASN A 162 15.23 13.07 -6.14
N TYR A 163 16.37 13.57 -6.65
CA TYR A 163 16.95 14.81 -6.11
C TYR A 163 16.23 16.00 -6.75
N ILE A 164 15.19 16.50 -6.09
CA ILE A 164 14.75 17.88 -6.33
C ILE A 164 15.86 18.77 -5.77
N PRO A 165 16.46 19.68 -6.57
CA PRO A 165 17.57 20.50 -6.14
C PRO A 165 17.30 21.18 -4.79
N ALA A 166 18.32 21.19 -3.93
CA ALA A 166 18.23 21.67 -2.55
C ALA A 166 18.05 23.19 -2.38
N TYR A 167 17.74 23.91 -3.45
CA TYR A 167 17.54 25.34 -3.45
C TYR A 167 16.50 25.69 -4.51
N THR A 168 15.23 25.66 -4.12
CA THR A 168 14.13 26.10 -4.98
C THR A 168 13.61 27.42 -4.44
N ASP A 169 13.73 28.47 -5.24
CA ASP A 169 12.96 29.70 -5.04
C ASP A 169 11.44 29.39 -5.12
N ASP A 170 10.61 30.24 -4.54
CA ASP A 170 9.15 30.11 -4.54
C ASP A 170 8.58 30.00 -5.96
N VAL A 171 9.24 30.63 -6.93
CA VAL A 171 8.92 30.54 -8.37
C VAL A 171 9.01 29.10 -8.87
N VAL A 172 10.11 28.41 -8.56
CA VAL A 172 10.34 27.03 -9.00
C VAL A 172 9.36 26.08 -8.31
N CYS A 173 9.04 26.32 -7.03
CA CYS A 173 8.00 25.58 -6.32
C CYS A 173 6.64 25.71 -7.03
N ALA A 174 6.27 26.93 -7.42
CA ALA A 174 5.02 27.20 -8.12
C ALA A 174 4.97 26.54 -9.50
N GLU A 175 6.09 26.49 -10.23
CA GLU A 175 6.18 25.79 -11.51
C GLU A 175 5.92 24.29 -11.35
N TYR A 176 6.54 23.61 -10.38
CA TYR A 176 6.31 22.17 -10.15
C TYR A 176 4.84 21.87 -9.82
N LEU A 177 4.21 22.70 -8.97
CA LEU A 177 2.79 22.54 -8.64
C LEU A 177 1.88 22.84 -9.83
N THR A 178 2.26 23.77 -10.70
CA THR A 178 1.52 24.10 -11.93
C THR A 178 1.54 22.92 -12.90
N HIS A 179 2.71 22.36 -13.20
CA HIS A 179 2.84 21.18 -14.06
C HIS A 179 2.08 19.97 -13.47
N THR A 180 2.19 19.76 -12.16
CA THR A 180 1.44 18.70 -11.48
C THR A 180 -0.06 18.88 -11.65
N ALA A 181 -0.58 20.10 -11.48
CA ALA A 181 -2.00 20.36 -11.68
C ALA A 181 -2.45 20.20 -13.14
N GLU A 182 -1.60 20.51 -14.12
CA GLU A 182 -1.88 20.26 -15.54
C GLU A 182 -2.04 18.76 -15.82
N LEU A 183 -1.15 17.93 -15.28
CA LEU A 183 -1.26 16.46 -15.35
C LEU A 183 -2.57 15.96 -14.71
N LEU A 184 -2.94 16.49 -13.54
CA LEU A 184 -4.19 16.12 -12.84
C LEU A 184 -5.46 16.57 -13.57
N ARG A 185 -5.40 17.62 -14.41
CA ARG A 185 -6.52 18.05 -15.27
C ARG A 185 -6.66 17.22 -16.54
N SER A 186 -5.65 16.44 -16.89
CA SER A 186 -5.66 15.64 -18.10
C SER A 186 -6.84 14.66 -18.13
N HIS A 187 -7.36 14.40 -19.32
CA HIS A 187 -8.36 13.35 -19.54
C HIS A 187 -7.74 11.95 -19.65
N ARG A 188 -6.42 11.85 -19.77
CA ARG A 188 -5.73 10.57 -19.89
C ARG A 188 -5.37 10.01 -18.52
N SER A 189 -5.75 8.77 -18.26
CA SER A 189 -5.55 8.10 -16.97
C SER A 189 -4.07 7.95 -16.58
N ASP A 190 -3.19 7.74 -17.55
CA ASP A 190 -1.74 7.65 -17.36
C ASP A 190 -1.12 9.00 -16.94
N ALA A 191 -1.54 10.09 -17.59
CA ALA A 191 -1.12 11.44 -17.22
C ALA A 191 -1.62 11.82 -15.81
N VAL A 192 -2.86 11.47 -15.47
CA VAL A 192 -3.41 11.68 -14.13
C VAL A 192 -2.63 10.89 -13.09
N LEU A 193 -2.34 9.61 -13.35
CA LEU A 193 -1.50 8.78 -12.49
C LEU A 193 -0.13 9.41 -12.26
N LEU A 194 0.54 9.86 -13.32
CA LEU A 194 1.83 10.54 -13.23
C LEU A 194 1.74 11.84 -12.40
N GLY A 195 0.64 12.59 -12.53
CA GLY A 195 0.39 13.79 -11.72
C GLY A 195 0.28 13.46 -10.24
N VAL A 196 -0.43 12.38 -9.89
CA VAL A 196 -0.56 11.95 -8.49
C VAL A 196 0.75 11.40 -7.93
N GLU A 197 1.50 10.61 -8.70
CA GLU A 197 2.84 10.12 -8.31
C GLU A 197 3.83 11.28 -8.11
N SER A 198 3.76 12.30 -8.96
CA SER A 198 4.53 13.53 -8.80
C SER A 198 4.18 14.22 -7.49
N LEU A 199 2.88 14.34 -7.19
CA LEU A 199 2.43 14.96 -5.93
C LEU A 199 2.85 14.17 -4.68
N LEU A 200 2.86 12.83 -4.76
CA LEU A 200 3.36 11.98 -3.67
C LEU A 200 4.83 12.28 -3.38
N LEU A 201 5.66 12.47 -4.42
CA LEU A 201 7.05 12.87 -4.28
C LEU A 201 7.18 14.29 -3.72
N LEU A 202 6.43 15.26 -4.29
CA LEU A 202 6.52 16.66 -3.90
C LEU A 202 6.11 16.87 -2.44
N THR A 203 5.18 16.08 -1.91
CA THR A 203 4.72 16.14 -0.51
C THR A 203 5.58 15.36 0.48
N ASP A 204 6.51 14.51 0.02
CA ASP A 204 7.38 13.74 0.89
C ASP A 204 8.51 14.63 1.45
N ARG A 205 8.42 14.95 2.75
CA ARG A 205 9.38 15.80 3.46
C ARG A 205 10.83 15.29 3.37
N ASP A 206 11.03 13.99 3.40
CA ASP A 206 12.37 13.39 3.40
C ASP A 206 13.02 13.48 2.02
N ARG A 207 12.22 13.69 0.96
CA ARG A 207 12.64 13.62 -0.45
C ARG A 207 12.45 14.91 -1.22
N SER A 208 11.69 15.86 -0.68
CA SER A 208 11.28 17.08 -1.37
C SER A 208 11.31 18.28 -0.43
N GLN A 209 12.11 19.28 -0.81
CA GLN A 209 12.12 20.58 -0.13
C GLN A 209 10.88 21.42 -0.43
N VAL A 210 10.17 21.12 -1.52
CA VAL A 210 8.92 21.82 -1.86
C VAL A 210 7.72 21.26 -1.08
N SER A 211 7.94 20.28 -0.20
CA SER A 211 6.90 19.65 0.61
C SER A 211 6.03 20.61 1.42
N PRO A 212 6.52 21.71 2.02
CA PRO A 212 5.63 22.66 2.71
C PRO A 212 4.65 23.35 1.74
N HIS A 213 5.12 23.75 0.56
CA HIS A 213 4.28 24.38 -0.47
C HIS A 213 3.27 23.38 -1.06
N ALA A 214 3.71 22.16 -1.34
CA ALA A 214 2.83 21.09 -1.82
C ALA A 214 1.77 20.73 -0.75
N ALA A 215 2.16 20.64 0.52
CA ALA A 215 1.24 20.40 1.61
C ALA A 215 0.18 21.51 1.75
N GLU A 216 0.58 22.77 1.59
CA GLU A 216 -0.37 23.89 1.61
C GLU A 216 -1.32 23.88 0.41
N ALA A 217 -0.84 23.51 -0.78
CA ALA A 217 -1.68 23.31 -1.96
C ALA A 217 -2.69 22.18 -1.76
N VAL A 218 -2.29 21.05 -1.17
CA VAL A 218 -3.17 19.92 -0.86
C VAL A 218 -4.21 20.27 0.19
N LEU A 219 -3.81 20.89 1.31
CA LEU A 219 -4.68 21.09 2.48
C LEU A 219 -5.59 22.32 2.34
N ARG A 220 -5.11 23.38 1.68
CA ARG A 220 -5.85 24.67 1.56
C ARG A 220 -6.20 25.04 0.12
N GLY A 221 -5.60 24.41 -0.88
CA GLY A 221 -5.73 24.86 -2.27
C GLY A 221 -4.99 26.17 -2.54
N ARG A 222 -4.04 26.58 -1.68
CA ARG A 222 -3.28 27.82 -1.90
C ARG A 222 -2.39 27.65 -3.13
N GLY A 223 -2.37 28.66 -3.98
CA GLY A 223 -1.65 28.65 -5.26
C GLY A 223 -2.36 27.83 -6.35
N ASN A 224 -3.00 26.71 -6.00
CA ASN A 224 -3.68 25.86 -6.96
C ASN A 224 -4.80 25.01 -6.32
N THR A 225 -6.07 25.42 -6.49
CA THR A 225 -7.21 24.69 -5.91
C THR A 225 -7.42 23.32 -6.55
N VAL A 226 -6.93 23.11 -7.78
CA VAL A 226 -7.14 21.86 -8.52
C VAL A 226 -6.49 20.67 -7.85
N ILE A 227 -5.34 20.87 -7.21
CA ILE A 227 -4.67 19.82 -6.45
C ILE A 227 -5.57 19.36 -5.29
N LYS A 228 -6.07 20.30 -4.50
CA LYS A 228 -6.99 20.02 -3.38
C LYS A 228 -8.27 19.35 -3.86
N ASP A 229 -8.91 19.93 -4.87
CA ASP A 229 -10.19 19.45 -5.41
C ASP A 229 -10.04 18.02 -5.96
N PHE A 230 -8.92 17.74 -6.63
CA PHE A 230 -8.61 16.41 -7.13
C PHE A 230 -8.40 15.39 -6.00
N ILE A 231 -7.60 15.73 -4.98
CA ILE A 231 -7.39 14.85 -3.83
C ILE A 231 -8.70 14.56 -3.11
N HIS A 232 -9.55 15.58 -2.92
CA HIS A 232 -10.86 15.41 -2.29
C HIS A 232 -11.79 14.53 -3.13
N LYS A 233 -11.78 14.69 -4.46
CA LYS A 233 -12.51 13.82 -5.39
C LYS A 233 -12.06 12.36 -5.26
N CYS A 234 -10.76 12.09 -5.26
CA CYS A 234 -10.23 10.73 -5.11
C CYS A 234 -10.58 10.09 -3.77
N LEU A 235 -10.56 10.86 -2.69
CA LEU A 235 -10.84 10.36 -1.34
C LEU A 235 -12.31 10.02 -1.12
N ARG A 236 -13.21 10.86 -1.64
CA ARG A 236 -14.66 10.62 -1.58
C ARG A 236 -15.06 9.40 -2.42
N GLY A 237 -14.30 9.13 -3.50
CA GLY A 237 -14.54 8.04 -4.43
C GLY A 237 -15.83 8.24 -5.22
N PRO A 238 -16.05 7.49 -6.31
CA PRO A 238 -17.40 7.31 -6.80
C PRO A 238 -18.23 6.69 -5.65
N PRO A 239 -19.48 7.14 -5.41
CA PRO A 239 -20.38 6.40 -4.54
C PRO A 239 -20.37 4.95 -5.03
N ALA A 240 -20.41 3.97 -4.12
CA ALA A 240 -20.43 2.55 -4.47
C ALA A 240 -21.67 2.25 -5.34
N ALA A 241 -21.56 2.56 -6.63
CA ALA A 241 -22.66 2.56 -7.56
C ALA A 241 -22.78 1.13 -8.06
N SER A 242 -23.93 0.56 -7.73
CA SER A 242 -24.41 -0.78 -8.00
C SER A 242 -24.69 -1.01 -9.49
N SER A 243 -23.75 -0.70 -10.36
CA SER A 243 -23.90 -0.78 -11.81
C SER A 243 -23.24 -2.04 -12.33
N ASP A 244 -24.06 -3.04 -12.66
CA ASP A 244 -23.72 -4.17 -13.52
C ASP A 244 -23.10 -3.64 -14.82
N GLY A 245 -21.77 -3.48 -14.87
CA GLY A 245 -21.05 -3.08 -16.07
C GLY A 245 -19.91 -2.07 -15.93
N GLU A 246 -19.52 -1.61 -14.73
CA GLU A 246 -18.24 -0.90 -14.60
C GLU A 246 -17.08 -1.83 -14.97
N ASP A 247 -16.20 -1.36 -15.86
CA ASP A 247 -14.98 -2.05 -16.25
C ASP A 247 -14.07 -2.24 -15.02
N ASP A 248 -13.60 -3.46 -14.78
CA ASP A 248 -12.71 -3.80 -13.66
C ASP A 248 -11.44 -2.92 -13.66
N PHE A 249 -11.03 -2.48 -14.85
CA PHE A 249 -9.92 -1.56 -15.03
C PHE A 249 -10.14 -0.20 -14.33
N ASP A 250 -11.29 0.44 -14.54
CA ASP A 250 -11.59 1.77 -13.98
C ASP A 250 -11.71 1.72 -12.46
N ARG A 251 -12.32 0.66 -11.94
CA ARG A 251 -12.40 0.40 -10.50
C ARG A 251 -11.01 0.28 -9.89
N ARG A 252 -10.15 -0.53 -10.51
CA ARG A 252 -8.77 -0.72 -10.05
C ARG A 252 -7.97 0.57 -10.10
N GLN A 253 -8.13 1.37 -11.16
CA GLN A 253 -7.47 2.66 -11.28
C GLN A 253 -7.94 3.64 -10.20
N GLY A 254 -9.26 3.67 -9.93
CA GLY A 254 -9.83 4.48 -8.85
C GLY A 254 -9.27 4.13 -7.48
N GLU A 255 -9.09 2.83 -7.19
CA GLU A 255 -8.45 2.37 -5.95
C GLU A 255 -6.99 2.81 -5.85
N ILE A 256 -6.22 2.74 -6.95
CA ILE A 256 -4.84 3.21 -6.99
C ILE A 256 -4.79 4.71 -6.68
N MET A 257 -5.60 5.52 -7.38
CA MET A 257 -5.68 6.98 -7.16
C MET A 257 -6.05 7.31 -5.71
N ARG A 258 -7.01 6.58 -5.14
CA ARG A 258 -7.47 6.80 -3.77
C ARG A 258 -6.38 6.52 -2.73
N ASN A 259 -5.62 5.44 -2.91
CA ASN A 259 -4.51 5.11 -2.01
C ASN A 259 -3.38 6.13 -2.08
N PHE A 260 -3.04 6.58 -3.29
CA PHE A 260 -2.07 7.68 -3.41
C PHE A 260 -2.58 8.98 -2.81
N ALA A 261 -3.85 9.31 -3.01
CA ALA A 261 -4.45 10.51 -2.42
C ALA A 261 -4.39 10.48 -0.88
N LEU A 262 -4.65 9.32 -0.25
CA LEU A 262 -4.47 9.13 1.20
C LEU A 262 -3.01 9.31 1.62
N ALA A 263 -2.06 8.77 0.85
CA ALA A 263 -0.63 8.91 1.15
C ALA A 263 -0.15 10.37 1.04
N VAL A 264 -0.56 11.08 -0.02
CA VAL A 264 -0.33 12.52 -0.24
C VAL A 264 -0.91 13.34 0.90
N LEU A 265 -2.14 13.04 1.33
CA LEU A 265 -2.78 13.72 2.46
C LEU A 265 -2.00 13.49 3.76
N GLY A 266 -1.59 12.25 4.03
CA GLY A 266 -0.81 11.91 5.23
C GLY A 266 0.55 12.62 5.26
N ASN A 267 1.26 12.65 4.13
CA ASN A 267 2.51 13.39 3.99
C ASN A 267 2.31 14.91 4.20
N SER A 268 1.23 15.46 3.64
CA SER A 268 0.89 16.89 3.77
C SER A 268 0.55 17.27 5.21
N LEU A 269 -0.25 16.45 5.91
CA LEU A 269 -0.58 16.63 7.32
C LEU A 269 0.67 16.56 8.20
N GLN A 270 1.52 15.55 7.99
CA GLN A 270 2.76 15.42 8.75
C GLN A 270 3.67 16.64 8.56
N THR A 271 3.84 17.08 7.32
CA THR A 271 4.65 18.26 7.00
C THR A 271 4.11 19.51 7.69
N ALA A 272 2.79 19.71 7.70
CA ALA A 272 2.15 20.82 8.39
C ALA A 272 2.33 20.77 9.92
N SER A 273 2.30 19.56 10.50
CA SER A 273 2.53 19.33 11.93
C SER A 273 3.96 19.68 12.34
N ASP A 274 4.93 19.16 11.59
CA ASP A 274 6.36 19.34 11.88
C ASP A 274 6.81 20.80 11.82
N VAL A 275 6.23 21.58 10.89
CA VAL A 275 6.51 23.04 10.77
C VAL A 275 5.73 23.85 11.81
N LYS A 276 4.92 23.20 12.67
CA LYS A 276 3.99 23.84 13.62
C LYS A 276 3.11 24.87 12.93
N CYS A 277 2.67 24.55 11.71
CA CYS A 277 1.92 25.47 10.89
C CYS A 277 0.54 25.70 11.55
N PRO A 278 0.09 26.95 11.75
CA PRO A 278 -1.26 27.25 12.28
C PRO A 278 -2.38 26.71 11.37
N MET A 279 -2.03 26.19 10.20
CA MET A 279 -2.91 25.50 9.28
C MET A 279 -3.71 24.37 9.91
N LEU A 280 -3.11 23.49 10.72
CA LEU A 280 -3.84 22.37 11.30
C LEU A 280 -5.00 22.84 12.18
N SER A 281 -4.80 23.90 12.97
CA SER A 281 -5.86 24.50 13.80
C SER A 281 -7.02 25.06 12.96
N SER A 282 -6.75 25.57 11.75
CA SER A 282 -7.80 26.04 10.85
C SER A 282 -8.60 24.90 10.22
N LEU A 283 -7.98 23.72 10.01
CA LEU A 283 -8.67 22.55 9.45
C LEU A 283 -9.76 22.04 10.40
N VAL A 284 -9.49 22.04 11.71
CA VAL A 284 -10.47 21.63 12.75
C VAL A 284 -11.73 22.49 12.73
N ARG A 285 -11.65 23.72 12.22
CA ARG A 285 -12.79 24.65 12.12
C ARG A 285 -13.48 24.62 10.75
N SER A 286 -12.96 23.85 9.80
CA SER A 286 -13.49 23.78 8.46
C SER A 286 -14.59 22.73 8.37
N ASP A 287 -15.76 23.12 7.88
CA ASP A 287 -16.86 22.19 7.62
C ASP A 287 -16.44 21.07 6.66
N GLU A 288 -15.58 21.36 5.68
CA GLU A 288 -15.08 20.35 4.74
C GLU A 288 -14.37 19.17 5.41
N TRP A 289 -13.74 19.40 6.57
CA TRP A 289 -13.08 18.37 7.35
C TRP A 289 -14.02 17.71 8.35
N MET A 290 -14.88 18.51 8.99
CA MET A 290 -15.64 18.12 10.17
C MET A 290 -17.12 17.79 9.92
N GLU A 291 -17.67 18.15 8.75
CA GLU A 291 -19.07 17.90 8.39
C GLU A 291 -19.41 16.42 8.61
N ARG A 292 -20.50 16.16 9.34
CA ARG A 292 -20.93 14.79 9.64
C ARG A 292 -21.40 14.11 8.36
N SER A 293 -20.87 12.92 8.09
CA SER A 293 -21.18 12.01 6.97
C SER A 293 -20.48 12.28 5.64
N SER A 294 -19.88 13.47 5.46
CA SER A 294 -19.23 13.88 4.20
C SER A 294 -17.85 14.51 4.40
N GLY A 295 -17.50 14.84 5.64
CA GLY A 295 -16.22 15.43 6.01
C GLY A 295 -15.07 14.45 5.80
N LEU A 296 -13.88 15.01 5.59
CA LEU A 296 -12.67 14.22 5.37
C LEU A 296 -12.37 13.26 6.53
N VAL A 297 -12.71 13.65 7.77
CA VAL A 297 -12.57 12.77 8.95
C VAL A 297 -13.40 11.49 8.80
N ASP A 298 -14.63 11.58 8.32
CA ASP A 298 -15.48 10.40 8.14
C ASP A 298 -14.97 9.49 7.02
N VAL A 299 -14.36 10.07 5.97
CA VAL A 299 -13.67 9.29 4.94
C VAL A 299 -12.50 8.50 5.54
N LEU A 300 -11.68 9.12 6.41
CA LEU A 300 -10.56 8.45 7.07
C LEU A 300 -11.03 7.35 8.04
N LEU A 301 -12.08 7.61 8.82
CA LEU A 301 -12.67 6.62 9.71
C LEU A 301 -13.23 5.42 8.95
N ARG A 302 -13.91 5.67 7.82
CA ARG A 302 -14.40 4.62 6.91
C ARG A 302 -13.26 3.77 6.38
N GLU A 303 -12.20 4.39 5.84
CA GLU A 303 -11.03 3.65 5.35
C GLU A 303 -10.37 2.81 6.45
N LEU A 304 -10.26 3.35 7.66
CA LEU A 304 -9.74 2.61 8.81
C LEU A 304 -10.62 1.41 9.18
N SER A 305 -11.94 1.56 9.10
CA SER A 305 -12.90 0.49 9.40
C SER A 305 -12.84 -0.67 8.37
N GLU A 306 -12.41 -0.37 7.14
CA GLU A 306 -12.22 -1.34 6.05
C GLU A 306 -10.83 -2.01 6.07
N ALA A 307 -10.10 -1.94 7.19
CA ALA A 307 -8.73 -2.46 7.31
C ALA A 307 -8.55 -3.92 6.87
N ARG A 308 -9.59 -4.77 6.99
CA ARG A 308 -9.53 -6.17 6.57
C ARG A 308 -9.32 -6.31 5.07
N ASP A 309 -10.02 -5.49 4.29
CA ASP A 309 -10.07 -5.57 2.83
C ASP A 309 -9.07 -4.60 2.20
N ARG A 310 -8.84 -3.45 2.85
CA ARG A 310 -8.01 -2.35 2.36
C ARG A 310 -6.92 -1.96 3.35
N CYS A 311 -6.04 -2.91 3.71
CA CYS A 311 -4.97 -2.68 4.68
C CYS A 311 -4.11 -1.44 4.37
N HIS A 312 -3.74 -1.22 3.11
CA HIS A 312 -2.93 -0.07 2.68
C HIS A 312 -3.67 1.27 2.88
N GLY A 313 -4.95 1.33 2.49
CA GLY A 313 -5.79 2.51 2.70
C GLY A 313 -5.99 2.81 4.18
N ALA A 314 -6.29 1.77 4.97
CA ALA A 314 -6.39 1.88 6.43
C ALA A 314 -5.08 2.33 7.09
N TYR A 315 -3.92 1.89 6.59
CA TYR A 315 -2.61 2.34 7.06
C TYR A 315 -2.43 3.85 6.83
N HIS A 316 -2.68 4.33 5.61
CA HIS A 316 -2.58 5.77 5.33
C HIS A 316 -3.62 6.58 6.10
N ALA A 317 -4.84 6.07 6.26
CA ALA A 317 -5.87 6.70 7.06
C ALA A 317 -5.47 6.80 8.54
N ALA A 318 -4.92 5.73 9.13
CA ALA A 318 -4.38 5.74 10.49
C ALA A 318 -3.28 6.78 10.66
N ARG A 319 -2.36 6.91 9.69
CA ARG A 319 -1.33 7.96 9.68
C ARG A 319 -1.92 9.36 9.71
N CYS A 320 -2.90 9.64 8.84
CA CYS A 320 -3.59 10.93 8.84
C CYS A 320 -4.24 11.21 10.20
N LEU A 321 -4.95 10.23 10.76
CA LEU A 321 -5.65 10.36 12.04
C LEU A 321 -4.68 10.57 13.22
N ASN A 322 -3.49 9.95 13.19
CA ASN A 322 -2.45 10.18 14.20
C ASN A 322 -1.99 11.64 14.24
N VAL A 323 -1.73 12.23 13.08
CA VAL A 323 -1.37 13.65 13.00
C VAL A 323 -2.50 14.54 13.52
N LEU A 324 -3.76 14.21 13.18
CA LEU A 324 -4.92 14.96 13.66
C LEU A 324 -5.11 14.84 15.18
N LEU A 325 -4.90 13.65 15.75
CA LEU A 325 -4.96 13.41 17.20
C LEU A 325 -3.94 14.26 17.97
N ASP A 326 -2.73 14.40 17.43
CA ASP A 326 -1.64 15.17 18.04
C ASP A 326 -1.81 16.69 17.84
N SER A 327 -2.53 17.10 16.78
CA SER A 327 -2.65 18.51 16.41
C SER A 327 -3.41 19.40 17.40
N SER A 328 -4.49 18.90 18.02
CA SER A 328 -5.27 19.68 18.99
C SER A 328 -6.15 18.83 19.91
N PRO A 329 -6.36 19.24 21.18
CA PRO A 329 -7.27 18.55 22.10
C PRO A 329 -8.73 18.50 21.63
N ALA A 330 -9.19 19.51 20.90
CA ALA A 330 -10.57 19.56 20.38
C ALA A 330 -10.79 18.51 19.30
N MET A 331 -9.85 18.37 18.37
CA MET A 331 -9.86 17.31 17.35
C MET A 331 -9.81 15.93 18.02
N LYS A 332 -8.94 15.76 19.01
CA LYS A 332 -8.81 14.52 19.78
C LYS A 332 -10.12 14.07 20.42
N ARG A 333 -10.83 14.97 21.13
CA ARG A 333 -12.16 14.68 21.70
C ARG A 333 -13.17 14.29 20.63
N THR A 334 -13.20 15.06 19.53
CA THR A 334 -14.13 14.79 18.43
C THR A 334 -13.90 13.41 17.80
N LEU A 335 -12.65 12.99 17.63
CA LEU A 335 -12.32 11.67 17.11
C LEU A 335 -12.69 10.54 18.09
N ILE A 336 -12.51 10.75 19.39
CA ILE A 336 -12.93 9.80 20.43
C ILE A 336 -14.45 9.65 20.43
N GLU A 337 -15.20 10.75 20.33
CA GLU A 337 -16.67 10.76 20.23
C GLU A 337 -17.18 10.03 18.98
N ARG A 338 -16.36 9.97 17.91
CA ARG A 338 -16.64 9.19 16.68
C ARG A 338 -16.10 7.76 16.73
N GLU A 339 -15.96 7.19 17.92
CA GLU A 339 -15.57 5.79 18.15
C GLU A 339 -14.18 5.37 17.62
N LEU A 340 -13.26 6.33 17.41
CA LEU A 340 -11.93 6.02 16.86
C LEU A 340 -11.18 4.94 17.63
N ILE A 341 -11.30 4.90 18.96
CA ILE A 341 -10.66 3.89 19.82
C ILE A 341 -11.07 2.47 19.41
N GLY A 342 -12.36 2.25 19.16
CA GLY A 342 -12.89 0.96 18.75
C GLY A 342 -12.36 0.53 17.39
N MET A 343 -12.33 1.47 16.43
CA MET A 343 -11.80 1.24 15.08
C MET A 343 -10.30 0.92 15.12
N MET A 344 -9.48 1.72 15.81
CA MET A 344 -8.03 1.49 15.96
C MET A 344 -7.72 0.12 16.58
N LYS A 345 -8.48 -0.33 17.59
CA LYS A 345 -8.30 -1.66 18.17
C LYS A 345 -8.56 -2.79 17.17
N LYS A 346 -9.62 -2.66 16.34
CA LYS A 346 -9.94 -3.63 15.29
C LYS A 346 -8.87 -3.63 14.19
N SER A 347 -8.51 -2.46 13.66
CA SER A 347 -7.52 -2.33 12.60
C SER A 347 -6.12 -2.74 13.05
N ARG A 348 -5.76 -2.50 14.32
CA ARG A 348 -4.55 -3.04 14.94
C ARG A 348 -4.51 -4.57 14.91
N ALA A 349 -5.62 -5.23 15.22
CA ALA A 349 -5.68 -6.69 15.20
C ALA A 349 -5.44 -7.24 13.78
N VAL A 350 -5.97 -6.57 12.76
CA VAL A 350 -5.68 -6.88 11.35
C VAL A 350 -4.20 -6.65 11.04
N GLY A 351 -3.65 -5.49 11.39
CA GLY A 351 -2.24 -5.15 11.17
C GLY A 351 -1.27 -6.15 11.82
N ARG A 352 -1.55 -6.59 13.06
CA ARG A 352 -0.72 -7.60 13.74
C ARG A 352 -0.69 -8.95 13.02
N LYS A 353 -1.68 -9.25 12.20
CA LYS A 353 -1.75 -10.49 11.42
C LYS A 353 -1.20 -10.34 10.00
N ARG A 354 -1.38 -9.16 9.37
CA ARG A 354 -1.17 -8.99 7.92
C ARG A 354 -0.29 -7.81 7.51
N HIS A 355 -0.12 -6.81 8.36
CA HIS A 355 0.49 -5.53 7.96
C HIS A 355 1.12 -4.79 9.16
N SER A 356 2.44 -4.94 9.34
CA SER A 356 3.15 -4.43 10.53
C SER A 356 3.04 -2.91 10.72
N LEU A 357 3.10 -2.11 9.66
CA LEU A 357 3.02 -0.65 9.73
C LEU A 357 1.64 -0.17 10.21
N LEU A 358 0.55 -0.75 9.71
CA LEU A 358 -0.80 -0.47 10.22
C LEU A 358 -0.90 -0.74 11.73
N ALA A 359 -0.32 -1.85 12.21
CA ALA A 359 -0.30 -2.15 13.64
C ALA A 359 0.47 -1.09 14.44
N LYS A 360 1.65 -0.68 13.95
CA LYS A 360 2.49 0.36 14.57
C LYS A 360 1.75 1.70 14.66
N GLU A 361 1.10 2.12 13.57
CA GLU A 361 0.30 3.36 13.54
C GLU A 361 -0.90 3.30 14.49
N CYS A 362 -1.62 2.17 14.56
CA CYS A 362 -2.73 2.03 15.49
C CYS A 362 -2.25 2.00 16.95
N ASP A 363 -1.10 1.37 17.24
CA ASP A 363 -0.51 1.38 18.59
C ASP A 363 -0.10 2.80 19.00
N ALA A 364 0.48 3.60 18.10
CA ALA A 364 0.78 5.01 18.33
C ALA A 364 -0.50 5.84 18.60
N ALA A 365 -1.56 5.64 17.81
CA ALA A 365 -2.85 6.30 18.00
C ALA A 365 -3.43 6.03 19.40
N LEU A 366 -3.41 4.76 19.80
CA LEU A 366 -3.97 4.31 21.07
C LEU A 366 -3.16 4.85 22.24
N ALA A 367 -1.84 4.99 22.10
CA ALA A 367 -0.99 5.64 23.11
C ALA A 367 -1.36 7.11 23.27
N LEU A 368 -1.52 7.86 22.16
CA LEU A 368 -1.94 9.26 22.21
C LEU A 368 -3.29 9.42 22.92
N MET A 369 -4.24 8.51 22.70
CA MET A 369 -5.58 8.60 23.33
C MET A 369 -5.63 8.17 24.80
N ALA A 370 -4.58 7.54 25.35
CA ALA A 370 -4.55 7.12 26.76
C ALA A 370 -4.36 8.29 27.73
N ASP A 371 -3.87 9.44 27.25
CA ASP A 371 -3.60 10.64 28.05
C ASP A 371 -4.83 11.56 28.24
N VAL A 372 -6.04 11.07 27.92
CA VAL A 372 -7.31 11.81 28.03
C VAL A 372 -8.16 11.18 29.12
#